data_AF-A0A2V5UJ02-F1
#
_entry.id   AF-A0A2V5UJ02-F1
#
_cell.length_a   1.000
_cell.length_b   1.000
_cell.length_c   1.000
_cell.angle_alpha   90.00
_cell.angle_beta   90.00
_cell.angle_gamma   90.00
#
_symmetry.space_group_name_H-M   'P 1'
#
loop_
_entity.id
_entity.type
_entity.pdbx_description
1 polymer ?
#
loop_
_entity_poly.entity_id
_entity_poly.type
_entity_poly.pdbx_seq_one_letter_code
_entity_poly.pdbx_strand_id
1 'polypeptide(L)'
;PTFSGRVGFRPNEAWNLGFSASEGSYFRREAEPTLPPGRDIDDYREFVLGQDASFAWHHLQVWAEFYEARFQVPNVGDADTFAYYVEAKYKFTPQFFGALRWNQQLFAAINDGYGHNDHWSPDLGRIDIAATYRFATHAQLKLQYSFQHETTAPGDDNHLLAVQFTLRF
;
A
#
# COMPACT_ATOMS: atom_id res chain seq x y z
N PRO A 1 12.00 -10.32 16.79
CA PRO A 1 11.31 -9.13 17.36
C PRO A 1 11.22 -8.02 16.31
N THR A 2 10.21 -7.14 16.40
CA THR A 2 9.99 -6.06 15.43
C THR A 2 10.29 -4.71 16.06
N PHE A 3 11.05 -3.88 15.36
CA PHE A 3 11.33 -2.50 15.73
C PHE A 3 10.76 -1.57 14.67
N SER A 4 10.04 -0.53 15.11
CA SER A 4 9.43 0.43 14.19
C SER A 4 9.57 1.85 14.75
N GLY A 5 9.80 2.81 13.87
CA GLY A 5 9.91 4.22 14.21
C GLY A 5 9.26 5.09 13.14
N ARG A 6 8.75 6.26 13.55
CA ARG A 6 8.13 7.24 12.65
C ARG A 6 8.43 8.66 13.13
N VAL A 7 8.77 9.52 12.19
CA VAL A 7 8.92 10.97 12.40
C VAL A 7 7.95 11.69 11.49
N GLY A 8 7.25 12.70 12.02
CA GLY A 8 6.32 13.52 11.28
C GLY A 8 6.67 15.00 11.37
N PHE A 9 6.43 15.73 10.29
CA PHE A 9 6.68 17.17 10.21
C PHE A 9 5.48 17.89 9.58
N ARG A 10 5.02 18.96 10.24
CA ARG A 10 3.87 19.78 9.79
C ARG A 10 4.30 21.24 9.72
N PRO A 11 4.76 21.72 8.56
CA PRO A 11 5.25 23.09 8.44
C PRO A 11 4.13 24.13 8.58
N ASN A 12 2.88 23.76 8.25
CA ASN A 12 1.68 24.58 8.42
C ASN A 12 0.43 23.70 8.49
N GLU A 13 -0.75 24.31 8.50
CA GLU A 13 -2.04 23.62 8.57
C GLU A 13 -2.38 22.80 7.31
N ALA A 14 -1.82 23.17 6.16
CA ALA A 14 -2.11 22.54 4.88
C ALA A 14 -1.31 21.25 4.67
N TRP A 15 -0.08 21.18 5.21
CA TRP A 15 0.87 20.10 4.95
C TRP A 15 1.13 19.23 6.17
N ASN A 16 1.21 17.92 5.94
CA ASN A 16 1.74 16.95 6.89
C ASN A 16 2.60 15.96 6.13
N LEU A 17 3.82 15.77 6.60
CA LEU A 17 4.83 14.91 5.99
C LEU A 17 5.26 13.88 7.03
N GLY A 18 5.56 12.66 6.59
CA GLY A 18 6.02 11.60 7.46
C GLY A 18 7.06 10.71 6.81
N PHE A 19 7.92 10.18 7.66
CA PHE A 19 8.89 9.15 7.33
C PHE A 19 8.84 8.08 8.41
N SER A 20 8.82 6.81 8.02
CA SER A 20 8.83 5.67 8.93
C SER A 20 9.77 4.60 8.45
N ALA A 21 10.33 3.84 9.40
CA ALA A 21 11.12 2.66 9.13
C ALA A 21 10.67 1.54 10.07
N SER A 22 10.66 0.30 9.59
CA SER A 22 10.34 -0.88 10.38
C SER A 22 11.21 -2.06 9.96
N GLU A 23 11.61 -2.88 10.92
CA GLU A 23 12.40 -4.08 10.67
C GLU A 23 12.00 -5.22 11.62
N GLY A 24 11.80 -6.43 11.09
CA GLY A 24 11.39 -7.58 11.89
C GLY A 24 11.48 -8.90 11.14
N SER A 25 11.33 -10.02 11.85
CA SER A 25 11.17 -11.32 11.22
C SER A 25 9.76 -11.45 10.63
N TYR A 26 9.67 -11.99 9.41
CA TYR A 26 8.40 -12.07 8.67
C TYR A 26 7.92 -13.51 8.45
N PHE A 27 8.81 -14.50 8.60
CA PHE A 27 8.42 -15.89 8.56
C PHE A 27 7.59 -16.27 9.79
N ARG A 28 6.56 -17.07 9.54
CA ARG A 28 5.81 -17.73 10.60
C ARG A 28 6.52 -19.02 10.99
N ARG A 29 6.28 -19.49 12.22
CA ARG A 29 6.90 -20.73 12.76
C ARG A 29 6.64 -21.95 11.87
N GLU A 30 5.52 -21.98 11.16
CA GLU A 30 5.18 -23.07 10.26
C GLU A 30 6.16 -23.21 9.07
N ALA A 31 6.93 -22.16 8.75
CA ALA A 31 7.95 -22.19 7.71
C ALA A 31 9.29 -22.77 8.15
N GLU A 32 9.53 -22.91 9.46
CA GLU A 32 10.79 -23.40 10.04
C GLU A 32 11.29 -24.73 9.42
N PRO A 33 10.44 -25.75 9.14
CA PRO A 33 10.88 -26.99 8.51
C PRO A 33 11.36 -26.84 7.06
N THR A 34 11.05 -25.71 6.41
CA THR A 34 11.44 -25.41 5.02
C THR A 34 12.73 -24.61 4.93
N LEU A 35 13.28 -24.18 6.07
CA LEU A 35 14.50 -23.38 6.12
C LEU A 35 15.76 -24.25 5.96
N PRO A 36 16.87 -23.67 5.48
CA PRO A 36 18.15 -24.36 5.43
C PRO A 36 18.59 -24.89 6.81
N PRO A 37 19.30 -26.03 6.88
CA PRO A 37 19.76 -26.60 8.14
C PRO A 37 20.56 -25.58 8.97
N GLY A 38 20.20 -25.45 10.25
CA GLY A 38 20.87 -24.54 11.18
C GLY A 38 20.46 -23.07 11.05
N ARG A 39 19.40 -22.76 10.29
CA ARG A 39 18.77 -21.43 10.23
C ARG A 39 17.40 -21.44 10.91
N ASP A 40 17.06 -20.31 11.51
CA ASP A 40 15.77 -20.06 12.16
C ASP A 40 14.97 -18.98 11.40
N ILE A 41 13.67 -18.89 11.67
CA ILE A 41 12.77 -17.88 11.09
C ILE A 41 13.22 -16.45 11.44
N ASP A 42 13.92 -16.28 12.55
CA ASP A 42 14.44 -14.99 13.01
C ASP A 42 15.70 -14.53 12.25
N ASP A 43 16.34 -15.43 11.48
CA ASP A 43 17.52 -15.11 10.65
C ASP A 43 17.16 -14.33 9.38
N TYR A 44 15.87 -14.24 9.04
CA TYR A 44 15.38 -13.61 7.82
C TYR A 44 14.49 -12.43 8.17
N ARG A 45 14.92 -11.24 7.74
CA ARG A 45 14.26 -9.98 8.09
C ARG A 45 13.56 -9.36 6.91
N GLU A 46 12.45 -8.70 7.22
CA GLU A 46 11.81 -7.72 6.38
C GLU A 46 12.20 -6.33 6.88
N PHE A 47 12.64 -5.47 5.97
CA PHE A 47 12.88 -4.06 6.23
C PHE A 47 11.96 -3.21 5.36
N VAL A 48 11.28 -2.24 5.95
CA VAL A 48 10.34 -1.36 5.26
C VAL A 48 10.66 0.09 5.56
N LEU A 49 10.78 0.90 4.51
CA LEU A 49 10.76 2.36 4.56
C LEU A 49 9.42 2.87 4.06
N GLY A 50 8.82 3.80 4.79
CA GLY A 50 7.57 4.45 4.45
C GLY A 50 7.74 5.96 4.40
N GLN A 51 7.20 6.58 3.36
CA GLN A 51 7.18 8.03 3.16
C GLN A 51 5.74 8.44 2.90
N ASP A 52 5.25 9.45 3.60
CA ASP A 52 3.89 9.95 3.39
C ASP A 52 3.81 11.46 3.34
N ALA A 53 2.87 11.95 2.55
CA ALA A 53 2.55 13.35 2.45
C ALA A 53 1.03 13.51 2.36
N SER A 54 0.48 14.45 3.12
CA SER A 54 -0.89 14.90 2.94
C SER A 54 -0.94 16.41 2.79
N PHE A 55 -1.76 16.85 1.84
CA PHE A 55 -2.02 18.25 1.55
C PHE A 55 -3.53 18.52 1.60
N ALA A 56 -3.95 19.57 2.29
CA ALA A 56 -5.34 19.99 2.34
C ALA A 56 -5.46 21.50 2.09
N TRP A 57 -6.23 21.86 1.07
CA TRP A 57 -6.49 23.25 0.76
C TRP A 57 -7.90 23.45 0.20
N HIS A 58 -8.67 24.32 0.85
CA HIS A 58 -10.09 24.56 0.57
C HIS A 58 -10.89 23.24 0.45
N HIS A 59 -11.30 22.90 -0.76
CA HIS A 59 -12.16 21.77 -1.06
C HIS A 59 -11.36 20.53 -1.48
N LEU A 60 -10.05 20.69 -1.72
CA LEU A 60 -9.16 19.63 -2.18
C LEU A 60 -8.35 19.06 -1.00
N GLN A 61 -8.24 17.74 -0.96
CA GLN A 61 -7.37 17.01 -0.06
C GLN A 61 -6.65 15.93 -0.87
N VAL A 62 -5.35 15.79 -0.66
CA VAL A 62 -4.50 14.83 -1.34
C VAL A 62 -3.65 14.10 -0.31
N TRP A 63 -3.50 12.80 -0.46
CA TRP A 63 -2.63 11.95 0.34
C TRP A 63 -1.80 11.10 -0.60
N ALA A 64 -0.54 10.91 -0.27
CA ALA A 64 0.34 9.98 -0.96
C ALA A 64 1.16 9.22 0.07
N GLU A 65 1.32 7.92 -0.15
CA GLU A 65 2.25 7.10 0.63
C GLU A 65 3.08 6.25 -0.33
N PHE A 66 4.35 6.10 -0.01
CA PHE A 66 5.33 5.31 -0.75
C PHE A 66 6.01 4.37 0.24
N TYR A 67 6.15 3.11 -0.14
CA TYR A 67 6.72 2.04 0.65
C TYR A 67 7.78 1.31 -0.17
N GLU A 68 8.97 1.18 0.41
CA GLU A 68 10.05 0.35 -0.11
C GLU A 68 10.25 -0.78 0.89
N ALA A 69 10.00 -2.02 0.48
CA ALA A 69 10.14 -3.19 1.32
C ALA A 69 11.16 -4.16 0.72
N ARG A 70 12.00 -4.70 1.60
CA ARG A 70 13.02 -5.69 1.28
C ARG A 70 12.80 -6.92 2.13
N PHE A 71 12.66 -8.08 1.49
CA PHE A 71 12.54 -9.36 2.14
C PHE A 71 13.81 -10.19 1.92
N GLN A 72 14.42 -10.67 3.00
CA GLN A 72 15.53 -11.61 2.90
C GLN A 72 15.00 -13.02 2.69
N VAL A 73 15.16 -13.57 1.48
CA VAL A 73 14.65 -14.88 1.09
C VAL A 73 15.76 -15.94 1.17
N PRO A 74 15.53 -17.08 1.85
CA PRO A 74 16.49 -18.18 1.94
C PRO A 74 16.96 -18.65 0.56
N ASN A 75 18.28 -18.82 0.38
CA ASN A 75 18.93 -19.28 -0.86
C ASN A 75 18.74 -18.41 -2.11
N VAL A 76 18.03 -17.28 -2.02
CA VAL A 76 17.76 -16.37 -3.14
C VAL A 76 18.43 -15.01 -2.91
N GLY A 77 18.32 -14.45 -1.71
CA GLY A 77 18.82 -13.11 -1.37
C GLY A 77 17.69 -12.11 -1.16
N ASP A 78 17.93 -10.85 -1.49
CA ASP A 78 16.97 -9.76 -1.25
C ASP A 78 15.88 -9.74 -2.34
N ALA A 79 14.61 -9.83 -1.92
CA ALA A 79 13.44 -9.62 -2.76
C ALA A 79 12.84 -8.25 -2.45
N ASP A 80 13.10 -7.28 -3.32
CA ASP A 80 12.65 -5.89 -3.16
C ASP A 80 11.27 -5.66 -3.80
N THR A 81 10.45 -4.82 -3.18
CA THR A 81 9.19 -4.30 -3.75
C THR A 81 9.00 -2.83 -3.41
N PHE A 82 8.39 -2.11 -4.34
CA PHE A 82 8.01 -0.71 -4.18
C PHE A 82 6.51 -0.58 -4.37
N ALA A 83 5.80 -0.08 -3.36
CA ALA A 83 4.37 0.16 -3.42
C ALA A 83 4.08 1.63 -3.14
N TYR A 84 3.13 2.22 -3.85
CA TYR A 84 2.65 3.55 -3.52
C TYR A 84 1.15 3.66 -3.75
N TYR A 85 0.55 4.64 -3.08
CA TYR A 85 -0.75 5.13 -3.48
C TYR A 85 -0.81 6.65 -3.45
N VAL A 86 -1.65 7.20 -4.31
CA VAL A 86 -2.04 8.62 -4.28
C VAL A 86 -3.56 8.68 -4.27
N GLU A 87 -4.13 9.33 -3.27
CA GLU A 87 -5.55 9.59 -3.14
C GLU A 87 -5.81 11.09 -3.22
N ALA A 88 -6.77 11.50 -4.05
CA ALA A 88 -7.27 12.85 -4.12
C ALA A 88 -8.76 12.85 -3.83
N LYS A 89 -9.20 13.75 -2.95
CA LYS A 89 -10.60 13.97 -2.59
C LYS A 89 -10.97 15.42 -2.82
N TYR A 90 -12.11 15.63 -3.47
CA TYR A 90 -12.66 16.94 -3.70
C TYR A 90 -14.07 17.08 -3.12
N LYS A 91 -14.29 18.12 -2.32
CA LYS A 91 -15.60 18.47 -1.73
C LYS A 91 -16.32 19.44 -2.66
N PHE A 92 -17.21 18.94 -3.50
CA PHE A 92 -18.04 19.79 -4.36
C PHE A 92 -18.99 20.64 -3.52
N THR A 93 -19.57 20.04 -2.47
CA THR A 93 -20.39 20.72 -1.45
C THR A 93 -20.05 20.17 -0.06
N PRO A 94 -20.54 20.77 1.04
CA PRO A 94 -20.36 20.19 2.37
C PRO A 94 -20.90 18.75 2.51
N GLN A 95 -21.87 18.38 1.68
CA GLN A 95 -22.54 17.07 1.69
C GLN A 95 -22.03 16.11 0.60
N PHE A 96 -21.50 16.61 -0.51
CA PHE A 96 -21.12 15.80 -1.66
C PHE A 96 -19.64 15.91 -1.99
N PHE A 97 -18.97 14.76 -2.05
CA PHE A 97 -17.53 14.68 -2.31
C PHE A 97 -17.18 13.47 -3.18
N GLY A 98 -16.24 13.70 -4.09
CA GLY A 98 -15.64 12.67 -4.93
C GLY A 98 -14.22 12.35 -4.46
N ALA A 99 -13.78 11.13 -4.70
CA ALA A 99 -12.41 10.70 -4.48
C ALA A 99 -11.91 9.82 -5.63
N LEU A 100 -10.62 9.94 -5.91
CA LEU A 100 -9.88 9.11 -6.84
C LEU A 100 -8.65 8.60 -6.09
N ARG A 101 -8.38 7.30 -6.17
CA ARG A 101 -7.17 6.70 -5.62
C ARG A 101 -6.48 5.84 -6.68
N TRP A 102 -5.18 6.00 -6.83
CA TRP A 102 -4.34 5.12 -7.62
C TRP A 102 -3.38 4.41 -6.67
N ASN A 103 -3.33 3.08 -6.74
CA ASN A 103 -2.36 2.23 -6.07
C ASN A 103 -1.51 1.54 -7.13
N GLN A 104 -0.20 1.43 -6.89
CA GLN A 104 0.72 0.66 -7.70
C GLN A 104 1.65 -0.14 -6.78
N GLN A 105 1.94 -1.37 -7.15
CA GLN A 105 2.97 -2.18 -6.54
C GLN A 105 3.86 -2.77 -7.62
N LEU A 106 5.16 -2.59 -7.46
CA LEU A 106 6.22 -3.03 -8.37
C LEU A 106 7.11 -4.03 -7.64
N PHE A 107 7.45 -5.11 -8.31
CA PHE A 107 8.28 -6.17 -7.74
C PHE A 107 9.60 -6.24 -8.49
N ALA A 108 10.72 -6.27 -7.78
CA ALA A 108 12.04 -6.38 -8.39
C ALA A 108 12.27 -7.78 -8.99
N ALA A 109 13.32 -7.92 -9.79
CA ALA A 109 13.80 -9.23 -10.23
C ALA A 109 14.72 -9.86 -9.17
N ILE A 110 14.58 -11.16 -8.96
CA ILE A 110 15.46 -11.98 -8.14
C ILE A 110 16.24 -12.95 -9.03
N ASN A 111 17.43 -13.35 -8.59
CA ASN A 111 18.21 -14.35 -9.28
C ASN A 111 17.60 -15.75 -9.03
N ASP A 112 17.36 -16.51 -10.09
CA ASP A 112 16.74 -17.84 -10.01
C ASP A 112 17.72 -18.97 -9.63
N GLY A 113 19.00 -18.66 -9.44
CA GLY A 113 20.08 -19.61 -9.16
C GLY A 113 20.63 -20.32 -10.40
N TYR A 114 20.04 -20.09 -11.58
CA TYR A 114 20.48 -20.63 -12.88
C TYR A 114 21.07 -19.55 -13.79
N GLY A 115 21.22 -18.33 -13.29
CA GLY A 115 21.81 -17.20 -14.00
C GLY A 115 20.79 -16.30 -14.70
N HIS A 116 19.50 -16.51 -14.47
CA HIS A 116 18.44 -15.63 -14.94
C HIS A 116 17.93 -14.74 -13.80
N ASN A 117 17.35 -13.60 -14.18
CA ASN A 117 16.71 -12.67 -13.25
C ASN A 117 15.23 -12.60 -13.62
N ASP A 118 14.37 -13.13 -12.75
CA ASP A 118 12.92 -13.17 -12.94
C ASP A 118 12.22 -12.34 -11.87
N HIS A 119 11.15 -11.65 -12.24
CA HIS A 119 10.30 -10.94 -11.27
C HIS A 119 9.68 -11.95 -10.31
N TRP A 120 9.81 -11.70 -9.00
CA TRP A 120 9.28 -12.62 -7.99
C TRP A 120 7.75 -12.54 -7.83
N SER A 121 7.12 -11.52 -8.40
CA SER A 121 5.67 -11.40 -8.51
C SER A 121 5.29 -10.46 -9.67
N PRO A 122 4.07 -10.56 -10.25
CA PRO A 122 3.57 -9.58 -11.22
C PRO A 122 3.31 -8.22 -10.57
N ASP A 123 3.59 -7.14 -11.30
CA ASP A 123 3.27 -5.78 -10.88
C ASP A 123 1.76 -5.58 -10.89
N LEU A 124 1.25 -4.82 -9.93
CA LEU A 124 -0.19 -4.61 -9.74
C LEU A 124 -0.51 -3.12 -9.78
N GLY A 125 -1.48 -2.74 -10.60
CA GLY A 125 -2.05 -1.40 -10.63
C GLY A 125 -3.53 -1.43 -10.29
N ARG A 126 -4.00 -0.51 -9.45
CA ARG A 126 -5.43 -0.35 -9.15
C ARG A 126 -5.84 1.12 -9.11
N ILE A 127 -6.95 1.43 -9.75
CA ILE A 127 -7.61 2.73 -9.67
C ILE A 127 -8.99 2.57 -9.04
N ASP A 128 -9.26 3.36 -8.00
CA ASP A 128 -10.55 3.45 -7.32
C ASP A 128 -11.16 4.84 -7.56
N ILE A 129 -12.42 4.89 -7.97
CA ILE A 129 -13.22 6.12 -8.07
C ILE A 129 -14.40 5.98 -7.13
N ALA A 130 -14.62 6.99 -6.29
CA ALA A 130 -15.73 7.01 -5.36
C ALA A 130 -16.47 8.33 -5.34
N ALA A 131 -17.80 8.24 -5.16
CA ALA A 131 -18.66 9.37 -4.87
C ALA A 131 -19.35 9.11 -3.53
N THR A 132 -19.37 10.11 -2.66
CA THR A 132 -20.02 10.00 -1.35
C THR A 132 -20.97 11.16 -1.13
N TYR A 133 -22.15 10.84 -0.64
CA TYR A 133 -23.17 11.79 -0.25
C TYR A 133 -23.49 11.64 1.23
N ARG A 134 -23.49 12.76 1.96
CA ARG A 134 -23.80 12.85 3.38
C ARG A 134 -25.20 13.42 3.55
N PHE A 135 -26.15 12.60 4.01
CA PHE A 135 -27.52 13.03 4.28
C PHE A 135 -27.62 13.83 5.58
N ALA A 136 -26.89 13.39 6.61
CA ALA A 136 -26.83 14.02 7.93
C ALA A 136 -25.43 13.80 8.53
N THR A 137 -25.13 14.45 9.66
CA THR A 137 -23.85 14.26 10.37
C THR A 137 -23.59 12.79 10.74
N HIS A 138 -24.65 12.01 10.93
CA HIS A 138 -24.62 10.60 11.31
C HIS A 138 -24.95 9.62 10.18
N ALA A 139 -25.24 10.08 8.95
CA ALA A 139 -25.69 9.21 7.86
C ALA A 139 -25.03 9.59 6.52
N GLN A 140 -24.37 8.61 5.88
CA GLN A 140 -23.73 8.80 4.57
C GLN A 140 -23.83 7.54 3.69
N LEU A 141 -23.86 7.77 2.37
CA LEU A 141 -23.79 6.75 1.32
C LEU A 141 -22.55 6.98 0.47
N LYS A 142 -21.77 5.93 0.23
CA LYS A 142 -20.61 5.91 -0.66
C LYS A 142 -20.85 4.87 -1.76
N LEU A 143 -20.60 5.28 -3.00
CA LEU A 143 -20.50 4.43 -4.17
C LEU A 143 -19.04 4.41 -4.61
N GLN A 144 -18.50 3.23 -4.88
CA GLN A 144 -17.11 3.07 -5.33
C GLN A 144 -17.05 2.06 -6.47
N TYR A 145 -16.27 2.41 -7.49
CA TYR A 145 -15.86 1.51 -8.55
C TYR A 145 -14.34 1.35 -8.51
N SER A 146 -13.86 0.13 -8.63
CA SER A 146 -12.45 -0.23 -8.54
C SER A 146 -12.07 -1.05 -9.76
N PHE A 147 -10.96 -0.69 -10.40
CA PHE A 147 -10.37 -1.43 -11.51
C PHE A 147 -8.93 -1.79 -11.16
N GLN A 148 -8.60 -3.08 -11.21
CA GLN A 148 -7.25 -3.59 -11.00
C GLN A 148 -6.77 -4.34 -12.23
N HIS A 149 -5.49 -4.18 -12.57
CA HIS A 149 -4.81 -4.83 -13.68
C HIS A 149 -3.42 -5.31 -13.25
N GLU A 150 -3.05 -6.53 -13.65
CA GLU A 150 -1.68 -7.02 -13.55
C GLU A 150 -0.85 -6.44 -14.70
N THR A 151 0.22 -5.70 -14.38
CA THR A 151 0.92 -4.85 -15.36
C THR A 151 2.06 -5.58 -16.08
N THR A 152 2.57 -6.69 -15.52
CA THR A 152 3.72 -7.45 -16.08
C THR A 152 3.45 -8.93 -16.36
N ALA A 153 2.24 -9.44 -16.08
CA ALA A 153 1.82 -10.81 -16.43
C ALA A 153 0.59 -10.80 -17.35
N PRO A 154 0.40 -11.82 -18.20
CA PRO A 154 -0.79 -11.92 -19.04
C PRO A 154 -2.02 -12.32 -18.21
N GLY A 155 -2.75 -11.29 -17.75
CA GLY A 155 -4.20 -11.36 -17.59
C GLY A 155 -4.72 -11.77 -16.21
N ASP A 156 -5.16 -10.75 -15.46
CA ASP A 156 -6.49 -10.79 -14.85
C ASP A 156 -6.94 -9.34 -14.54
N ASP A 157 -7.96 -8.88 -15.27
CA ASP A 157 -8.59 -7.59 -15.03
C ASP A 157 -9.71 -7.80 -14.01
N ASN A 158 -9.64 -7.09 -12.88
CA ASN A 158 -10.66 -7.20 -11.84
C ASN A 158 -11.44 -5.90 -11.70
N HIS A 159 -12.77 -6.03 -11.77
CA HIS A 159 -13.73 -4.95 -11.63
C HIS A 159 -14.57 -5.17 -10.38
N LEU A 160 -14.58 -4.19 -9.48
CA LEU A 160 -15.39 -4.25 -8.27
C LEU A 160 -16.26 -2.99 -8.15
N LEU A 161 -17.58 -3.20 -8.06
CA LEU A 161 -18.53 -2.16 -7.68
C LEU A 161 -18.97 -2.39 -6.23
N ALA A 162 -18.85 -1.36 -5.40
CA ALA A 162 -19.21 -1.40 -3.99
C ALA A 162 -20.15 -0.25 -3.61
N VAL A 163 -21.13 -0.57 -2.77
CA VAL A 163 -22.06 0.37 -2.17
C VAL A 163 -21.96 0.25 -0.66
N GLN A 164 -21.73 1.37 0.02
CA GLN A 164 -21.61 1.41 1.48
C GLN A 164 -22.52 2.47 2.06
N PHE A 165 -23.42 2.07 2.96
CA PHE A 165 -24.20 2.97 3.80
C PHE A 165 -23.65 2.94 5.23
N THR A 166 -23.38 4.10 5.83
CA THR A 166 -22.80 4.22 7.18
C THR A 166 -23.69 5.04 8.08
N LEU A 167 -24.01 4.48 9.25
CA LEU A 167 -24.69 5.15 10.36
C LEU A 167 -23.75 5.24 11.57
N ARG A 168 -23.67 6.39 12.23
CA ARG A 168 -22.90 6.59 13.47
C ARG A 168 -23.81 7.18 14.55
N PHE A 169 -23.76 6.64 15.77
CA PHE A 169 -24.58 7.07 16.91
C PHE A 169 -23.71 7.51 18.08
#